data_AF-A0A193BVN3-F1
#
_entry.id   AF-A0A193BVN3-F1
#
_cell.length_a   1.000
_cell.length_b   1.000
_cell.length_c   1.000
_cell.angle_alpha   90.00
_cell.angle_beta   90.00
_cell.angle_gamma   90.00
#
_symmetry.space_group_name_H-M   'P 1'
#
loop_
_entity.id
_entity.type
_entity.pdbx_description
1 polymer ?
#
loop_
_entity_poly.entity_id
_entity_poly.type
_entity_poly.pdbx_seq_one_letter_code
_entity_poly.pdbx_strand_id
1 'polypeptide(L)'
;MNRVPAKLVLHLLNQEADKRGDDRLRLKSATLRSWVHRRHITRGSGGYDLAEILRYLEQRDRRADTVSAERDRAAPPEPGQTWPAES
;
A
#
# COMPACT_ATOMS: atom_id res chain seq x y z
N MET A 1 -22.77 -3.71 4.54
CA MET A 1 -21.38 -3.22 4.66
C MET A 1 -20.96 -3.36 6.11
N ASN A 2 -19.96 -4.22 6.38
CA ASN A 2 -19.53 -4.54 7.74
C ASN A 2 -18.57 -3.44 8.23
N ARG A 3 -19.15 -2.39 8.83
CA ARG A 3 -18.37 -1.26 9.36
C ARG A 3 -17.91 -1.59 10.77
N VAL A 4 -16.62 -1.44 10.98
CA VAL A 4 -15.95 -1.86 12.21
C VAL A 4 -15.18 -0.72 12.87
N PRO A 5 -15.11 -0.68 14.21
CA PRO A 5 -14.31 0.32 14.91
C PRO A 5 -12.83 0.28 14.51
N ALA A 6 -12.16 1.43 14.57
CA ALA A 6 -10.72 1.53 14.24
C ALA A 6 -9.88 0.49 14.99
N LYS A 7 -10.16 0.30 16.28
CA LYS A 7 -9.42 -0.66 17.12
C LYS A 7 -9.51 -2.09 16.57
N LEU A 8 -10.68 -2.50 16.10
CA LEU A 8 -10.89 -3.84 15.56
C LEU A 8 -10.21 -3.99 14.18
N VAL A 9 -10.30 -2.99 13.32
CA VAL A 9 -9.56 -2.96 12.04
C VAL A 9 -8.07 -3.13 12.27
N LEU A 10 -7.49 -2.33 13.16
CA LEU A 10 -6.06 -2.38 13.45
C LEU A 10 -5.65 -3.73 14.04
N HIS A 11 -6.50 -4.32 14.90
CA HIS A 11 -6.26 -5.64 15.44
C HIS A 11 -6.23 -6.72 14.34
N LEU A 12 -7.22 -6.74 13.45
CA LEU A 12 -7.30 -7.69 12.35
C LEU A 12 -6.13 -7.53 11.37
N LEU A 13 -5.76 -6.29 11.04
CA LEU A 13 -4.63 -6.02 10.16
C LEU A 13 -3.30 -6.44 10.80
N ASN A 14 -3.11 -6.21 12.10
CA ASN A 14 -1.91 -6.69 12.80
C ASN A 14 -1.85 -8.22 12.84
N GLN A 15 -2.96 -8.90 13.12
CA GLN A 15 -2.99 -10.37 13.08
C GLN A 15 -2.64 -10.93 11.70
N GLU A 16 -3.11 -10.29 10.63
CA GLU A 16 -2.76 -10.67 9.26
C GLU A 16 -1.28 -10.34 8.96
N ALA A 17 -0.77 -9.22 9.47
CA ALA A 17 0.65 -8.87 9.40
C ALA A 17 1.53 -9.96 10.01
N ASP A 18 1.19 -10.42 11.23
CA ASP A 18 1.93 -11.46 11.94
C ASP A 18 1.84 -12.81 11.21
N LYS A 19 0.69 -13.15 10.62
CA LYS A 19 0.52 -14.39 9.84
C LYS A 19 1.32 -14.41 8.55
N ARG A 20 1.37 -13.28 7.83
CA ARG A 20 2.03 -13.18 6.51
C ARG A 20 3.48 -12.72 6.60
N GLY A 21 3.91 -12.22 7.77
CA GLY A 21 5.17 -11.50 7.92
C GLY A 21 5.18 -10.16 7.16
N ASP A 22 4.01 -9.56 6.90
CA ASP A 22 3.88 -8.34 6.11
C ASP A 22 3.68 -7.11 7.00
N ASP A 23 4.78 -6.39 7.25
CA ASP A 23 4.77 -5.18 8.11
C ASP A 23 3.94 -4.02 7.52
N ARG A 24 3.59 -4.06 6.23
CA ARG A 24 2.75 -3.03 5.59
C ARG A 24 1.34 -3.02 6.14
N LEU A 25 0.90 -4.14 6.71
CA LEU A 25 -0.39 -4.28 7.38
C LEU A 25 -0.35 -3.73 8.83
N ARG A 26 0.83 -3.43 9.39
CA ARG A 26 0.98 -2.82 10.72
C ARG A 26 0.70 -1.33 10.69
N LEU A 27 -0.58 -0.99 10.63
CA LEU A 27 -1.04 0.39 10.60
C LEU A 27 -1.25 0.96 12.00
N LYS A 28 -1.20 2.29 12.11
CA LYS A 28 -1.62 3.06 13.30
C LYS A 28 -2.96 3.72 13.04
N SER A 29 -3.69 4.03 14.11
CA SER A 29 -4.96 4.78 14.05
C SER A 29 -4.80 6.13 13.33
N ALA A 30 -3.66 6.79 13.53
CA ALA A 30 -3.31 8.03 12.86
C ALA A 30 -3.25 7.89 11.33
N THR A 31 -2.75 6.75 10.84
CA THR A 31 -2.70 6.44 9.40
C THR A 31 -4.09 6.34 8.79
N LEU A 32 -4.99 5.58 9.45
CA LEU A 32 -6.39 5.47 9.01
C LEU A 32 -7.07 6.84 8.99
N ARG A 33 -6.82 7.68 10.01
CA ARG A 33 -7.36 9.04 10.06
C ARG A 33 -6.82 9.91 8.93
N SER A 34 -5.52 9.83 8.64
CA SER A 34 -4.90 10.55 7.51
C SER A 34 -5.51 10.12 6.17
N TRP A 35 -5.81 8.84 5.97
CA TRP A 35 -6.43 8.35 4.74
C TRP A 35 -7.85 8.86 4.57
N VAL A 36 -8.62 8.96 5.66
CA VAL A 36 -9.95 9.61 5.62
C VAL A 36 -9.83 11.09 5.26
N HIS A 37 -8.89 11.82 5.87
CA HIS A 37 -8.66 13.23 5.56
C HIS A 37 -8.26 13.45 4.10
N ARG A 38 -7.43 12.57 3.53
CA ARG A 38 -7.04 12.60 2.11
C ARG A 38 -8.08 11.99 1.16
N ARG A 39 -9.26 11.60 1.66
CA ARG A 39 -10.35 10.96 0.91
C ARG A 39 -9.92 9.68 0.16
N HIS A 40 -8.94 8.97 0.71
CA HIS A 40 -8.54 7.66 0.20
C HIS A 40 -9.48 6.55 0.67
N ILE A 41 -10.04 6.71 1.88
CA ILE A 41 -11.04 5.81 2.45
C ILE A 41 -12.15 6.60 3.14
N THR A 42 -13.26 5.94 3.42
CA THR A 42 -14.45 6.50 4.03
C THR A 42 -14.61 6.04 5.46
N ARG A 43 -15.08 6.92 6.34
CA ARG A 43 -15.49 6.60 7.71
C ARG A 43 -16.96 6.96 7.89
N GLY A 44 -17.79 5.99 8.27
CA GLY A 44 -19.20 6.22 8.58
C GLY A 44 -19.52 6.04 10.07
N SER A 45 -20.81 6.10 10.45
CA SER A 45 -21.25 6.01 11.85
C SER A 45 -20.82 4.72 12.56
N GLY A 46 -20.60 3.62 11.84
CA GLY A 46 -20.10 2.35 12.38
C GLY A 46 -18.57 2.20 12.39
N GLY A 47 -17.82 3.23 11.96
CA GLY A 47 -16.37 3.18 11.82
C GLY A 47 -15.92 3.02 10.37
N TYR A 48 -14.97 2.11 10.16
CA TYR A 48 -14.26 1.93 8.91
C TYR A 48 -14.76 0.69 8.17
N ASP A 49 -14.74 0.75 6.83
CA ASP A 49 -15.01 -0.42 6.01
C ASP A 49 -13.71 -1.20 5.77
N LEU A 50 -13.65 -2.43 6.26
CA LEU A 50 -12.44 -3.25 6.18
C LEU A 50 -12.11 -3.64 4.72
N ALA A 51 -13.12 -3.93 3.90
CA ALA A 51 -12.91 -4.29 2.52
C ALA A 51 -12.36 -3.10 1.71
N GLU A 52 -12.85 -1.89 1.99
CA GLU A 52 -12.34 -0.66 1.38
C GLU A 52 -10.87 -0.42 1.75
N ILE A 53 -10.49 -0.65 3.00
CA ILE A 53 -9.10 -0.49 3.47
C ILE A 53 -8.18 -1.50 2.79
N LEU A 54 -8.58 -2.78 2.72
CA LEU A 54 -7.79 -3.82 2.06
C LEU A 54 -7.61 -3.53 0.57
N ARG A 55 -8.68 -3.09 -0.10
CA ARG A 55 -8.61 -2.68 -1.52
C ARG A 55 -7.68 -1.49 -1.72
N TYR A 56 -7.70 -0.51 -0.82
CA TYR A 56 -6.81 0.65 -0.89
C TYR A 56 -5.35 0.26 -0.69
N LEU A 57 -5.06 -0.66 0.25
CA LEU A 57 -3.72 -1.20 0.46
C LEU A 57 -3.18 -1.92 -0.77
N GLU A 58 -3.99 -2.78 -1.39
CA GLU A 58 -3.60 -3.49 -2.62
C GLU A 58 -3.32 -2.52 -3.78
N GLN A 59 -4.16 -1.49 -3.96
CA GLN A 59 -3.94 -0.49 -5.00
C GLN A 59 -2.67 0.35 -4.74
N ARG A 60 -2.39 0.65 -3.47
CA ARG A 60 -1.20 1.40 -3.06
C ARG A 60 0.07 0.59 -3.31
N ASP A 61 0.04 -0.71 -3.07
CA ASP A 61 1.16 -1.61 -3.33
C ASP A 61 1.51 -1.68 -4.83
N ARG A 62 0.51 -1.90 -5.70
CA ARG A 62 0.72 -1.91 -7.16
C ARG A 62 1.35 -0.62 -7.68
N ARG A 63 0.98 0.53 -7.10
CA ARG A 63 1.61 1.83 -7.44
C ARG A 63 3.07 1.90 -7.00
N ALA A 64 3.40 1.36 -5.83
CA ALA A 64 4.77 1.35 -5.34
C ALA A 64 5.67 0.42 -6.17
N ASP A 65 5.14 -0.72 -6.60
CA ASP A 65 5.82 -1.65 -7.51
C ASP A 65 6.09 -1.01 -8.88
N THR A 66 5.08 -0.35 -9.46
CA THR A 66 5.22 0.34 -10.75
C THR A 66 6.28 1.45 -10.70
N VAL A 67 6.31 2.25 -9.64
CA VAL A 67 7.31 3.32 -9.47
C VAL A 67 8.71 2.75 -9.27
N SER A 68 8.84 1.60 -8.59
CA SER A 68 10.14 0.94 -8.40
C SER A 68 10.65 0.37 -9.73
N ALA A 69 9.77 -0.26 -10.52
CA ALA A 69 10.09 -0.78 -11.85
C ALA A 69 10.45 0.34 -12.84
N GLU A 70 9.78 1.49 -12.78
CA GLU A 70 10.12 2.65 -13.60
C GLU A 70 11.47 3.26 -13.21
N ARG A 71 11.79 3.30 -11.91
CA ARG A 71 13.08 3.81 -11.42
C ARG A 71 14.25 2.91 -11.82
N ASP A 72 14.03 1.60 -11.86
CA ASP A 72 15.02 0.62 -12.31
C ASP A 72 15.27 0.72 -13.82
N ARG A 73 14.21 0.88 -14.62
CA ARG A 73 14.30 1.08 -16.07
C ARG A 73 14.92 2.43 -16.47
N ALA A 74 14.75 3.47 -15.66
CA ALA A 74 15.24 4.81 -15.93
C ALA A 74 16.69 5.05 -15.46
N ALA A 75 17.37 4.05 -14.90
CA ALA A 75 18.80 4.14 -14.66
C ALA A 75 19.54 4.30 -16.01
N PRO A 76 20.27 5.41 -16.24
CA PRO A 76 21.06 5.53 -17.46
C PRO A 76 22.08 4.38 -17.50
N PRO A 77 22.36 3.78 -18.67
CA PRO A 77 23.42 2.80 -18.79
C PRO A 77 24.71 3.42 -18.27
N GLU A 78 25.47 2.66 -17.47
CA GLU A 78 26.75 3.12 -16.94
C GLU A 78 27.64 3.63 -18.09
N PRO A 79 28.33 4.77 -17.93
CA PRO A 79 29.19 5.31 -18.96
C PRO A 79 30.32 4.31 -19.25
N GLY A 80 30.16 3.53 -20.32
CA GLY A 80 31.05 2.43 -20.70
C GLY A 80 30.36 1.20 -21.32
N GLN A 81 29.04 1.10 -21.25
CA GLN A 81 28.31 -0.02 -21.87
C GLN A 81 27.97 0.31 -23.34
N THR A 82 28.87 -0.01 -24.26
CA THR A 82 28.65 0.12 -25.71
C THR A 82 27.68 -0.97 -26.18
N TRP A 83 26.59 -0.58 -26.82
CA TRP A 83 25.71 -1.48 -27.57
C TRP A 83 26.51 -2.23 -28.65
N PRO A 84 26.31 -3.54 -28.87
CA PRO A 84 26.90 -4.17 -30.04
C PRO A 84 26.27 -3.53 -31.28
N ALA A 85 27.10 -2.89 -32.09
CA ALA A 85 26.72 -2.51 -33.44
C ALA A 85 26.38 -3.80 -34.18
N GLU A 86 25.10 -3.98 -34.51
CA GLU A 86 24.65 -5.05 -35.39
C GLU A 86 25.35 -4.87 -36.75
N SER A 87 26.07 -5.92 -37.17
CA SER A 87 26.78 -6.03 -38.45
C SER A 87 25.85 -6.15 -39.65
#